data_AF-A0A2N1U9K4-F1
#
_entry.id   AF-A0A2N1U9K4-F1
#
_cell.length_a   1.000
_cell.length_b   1.000
_cell.length_c   1.000
_cell.angle_alpha   90.00
_cell.angle_beta   90.00
_cell.angle_gamma   90.00
#
_symmetry.space_group_name_H-M   'P 1'
#
loop_
_entity.id
_entity.type
_entity.pdbx_description
1 polymer ?
#
loop_
_entity_poly.entity_id
_entity_poly.type
_entity_poly.pdbx_seq_one_letter_code
_entity_poly.pdbx_strand_id
1 'polypeptide(L)'
;MNKTKEKSQQARVKDAAGKLNQAKRSAAESKERAAPYDVILKTEAAVLVEHGSKELALSEPAQQLTGGEIVSFEGSDQDRALSEKYAHKAKSPTMIDAAASQTRLELADKARCLELALDAVQGIENPTAIEKMLIHQMTAAYQFSMKLMERANDFRFNSVGKIDMDYLNMVLSQATRLMSSYQSGMLALSKSRNGGKQEVIVQHIQVTGDAKAIVSGKMNTLPAGGQGGADDNK
;
A
#
# COMPACT_ATOMS: atom_id res chain seq x y z
N MET A 1 34.38 18.67 -25.30
CA MET A 1 34.00 17.51 -24.45
C MET A 1 32.49 17.53 -24.30
N ASN A 2 31.78 16.70 -25.06
CA ASN A 2 30.31 16.69 -25.11
C ASN A 2 29.78 16.04 -23.83
N LYS A 3 29.25 16.82 -22.89
CA LYS A 3 28.43 16.28 -21.80
C LYS A 3 27.10 15.83 -22.43
N THR A 4 26.97 14.55 -22.72
CA THR A 4 25.69 13.92 -23.06
C THR A 4 24.72 14.30 -21.94
N LYS A 5 23.67 15.07 -22.25
CA LYS A 5 22.62 15.40 -21.28
C LYS A 5 22.03 14.08 -20.79
N GLU A 6 22.33 13.68 -19.56
CA GLU A 6 21.69 12.52 -18.93
C GLU A 6 20.18 12.75 -18.93
N LYS A 7 19.44 11.79 -19.50
CA LYS A 7 17.98 11.82 -19.51
C LYS A 7 17.50 11.82 -18.05
N SER A 8 16.47 12.63 -17.74
CA SER A 8 15.87 12.63 -16.41
C SER A 8 15.37 11.23 -16.03
N GLN A 9 15.35 10.91 -14.74
CA GLN A 9 14.87 9.61 -14.26
C GLN A 9 13.46 9.28 -14.79
N GLN A 10 12.55 10.25 -14.81
CA GLN A 10 11.21 10.09 -15.37
C GLN A 10 11.24 9.73 -16.87
N ALA A 11 12.14 10.32 -17.65
CA ALA A 11 12.29 10.00 -19.07
C ALA A 11 12.87 8.58 -19.27
N ARG A 12 13.85 8.18 -18.45
CA ARG A 12 14.40 6.82 -18.45
C ARG A 12 13.36 5.77 -18.04
N VAL A 13 12.57 6.03 -17.00
CA VAL A 13 11.46 5.15 -16.58
C VAL A 13 10.44 5.01 -17.70
N LYS A 14 10.08 6.11 -18.36
CA LYS A 14 9.12 6.10 -19.48
C LYS A 14 9.63 5.30 -20.68
N ASP A 15 10.90 5.48 -21.06
CA ASP A 15 11.52 4.74 -22.15
C ASP A 15 11.63 3.24 -21.84
N ALA A 16 12.05 2.89 -20.62
CA ALA A 16 12.15 1.50 -20.18
C ALA A 16 10.77 0.82 -20.09
N ALA A 17 9.75 1.52 -19.58
CA ALA A 17 8.37 1.04 -19.58
C ALA A 17 7.85 0.81 -21.00
N GLY A 18 8.21 1.67 -21.95
CA GLY A 18 7.93 1.49 -23.38
C GLY A 18 8.53 0.18 -23.91
N LYS A 19 9.82 -0.05 -23.66
CA LYS A 19 10.54 -1.27 -24.09
C LYS A 19 9.97 -2.54 -23.47
N LEU A 20 9.66 -2.53 -22.18
CA LEU A 20 9.07 -3.69 -21.49
C LEU A 20 7.65 -4.00 -22.00
N ASN A 21 6.86 -2.97 -22.31
CA ASN A 21 5.53 -3.17 -22.90
C ASN A 21 5.62 -3.70 -24.34
N GLN A 22 6.58 -3.22 -25.14
CA GLN A 22 6.85 -3.74 -26.47
C GLN A 22 7.33 -5.19 -26.41
N ALA A 23 8.21 -5.54 -25.46
CA ALA A 23 8.65 -6.91 -25.25
C ALA A 23 7.48 -7.87 -24.95
N LYS A 24 6.54 -7.44 -24.11
CA LYS A 24 5.33 -8.23 -23.80
C LYS A 24 4.47 -8.46 -25.05
N ARG A 25 4.34 -7.44 -25.93
CA ARG A 25 3.61 -7.56 -27.20
C ARG A 25 4.32 -8.51 -28.15
N SER A 26 5.63 -8.34 -28.39
CA SER A 26 6.42 -9.24 -29.24
C SER A 26 6.40 -10.69 -28.72
N ALA A 27 6.46 -10.89 -27.40
CA ALA A 27 6.35 -12.21 -26.79
C ALA A 27 4.95 -12.85 -26.99
N ALA A 28 3.88 -12.05 -26.92
CA ALA A 28 2.52 -12.53 -27.20
C ALA A 28 2.35 -12.89 -28.68
N GLU A 29 2.76 -12.01 -29.59
CA GLU A 29 2.70 -12.21 -31.05
C GLU A 29 3.54 -13.41 -31.51
N SER A 30 4.67 -13.68 -30.85
CA SER A 30 5.50 -14.85 -31.15
C SER A 30 4.77 -16.19 -30.99
N LYS A 31 3.74 -16.25 -30.12
CA LYS A 31 2.97 -17.47 -29.89
C LYS A 31 1.99 -17.77 -31.03
N GLU A 32 1.67 -16.77 -31.82
CA GLU A 32 0.68 -16.84 -32.91
C GLU A 32 1.33 -17.00 -34.29
N ARG A 33 2.66 -16.93 -34.37
CA ARG A 33 3.41 -17.00 -35.63
C ARG A 33 4.14 -18.33 -35.77
N ALA A 34 4.29 -18.79 -37.02
CA ALA A 34 5.15 -19.92 -37.36
C ALA A 34 6.60 -19.48 -37.56
N ALA A 35 7.52 -20.44 -37.49
CA ALA A 35 8.94 -20.21 -37.78
C ALA A 35 9.13 -19.66 -39.21
N PRO A 36 10.08 -18.72 -39.41
CA PRO A 36 11.09 -18.23 -38.46
C PRO A 36 10.65 -17.00 -37.64
N TYR A 37 9.44 -16.49 -37.86
CA TYR A 37 8.99 -15.24 -37.26
C TYR A 37 8.80 -15.33 -35.74
N ASP A 38 8.44 -16.50 -35.21
CA ASP A 38 8.33 -16.72 -33.76
C ASP A 38 9.70 -16.59 -33.06
N VAL A 39 10.76 -17.11 -33.67
CA VAL A 39 12.12 -17.02 -33.14
C VAL A 39 12.59 -15.57 -33.10
N ILE A 40 12.40 -14.83 -34.20
CA ILE A 40 12.78 -13.41 -34.29
C ILE A 40 12.07 -12.60 -33.20
N LEU A 41 10.76 -12.78 -33.04
CA LEU A 41 9.97 -12.05 -32.04
C LEU A 41 10.34 -12.44 -30.59
N LYS A 42 10.70 -13.70 -30.33
CA LYS A 42 11.23 -14.15 -29.03
C LYS A 42 12.57 -13.50 -28.72
N THR A 43 13.49 -13.45 -29.69
CA THR A 43 14.79 -12.80 -29.53
C THR A 43 14.62 -11.30 -29.33
N GLU A 44 13.77 -10.64 -30.10
CA GLU A 44 13.45 -9.22 -29.94
C GLU A 44 12.86 -8.92 -28.56
N ALA A 45 11.91 -9.74 -28.09
CA ALA A 45 11.36 -9.61 -26.75
C ALA A 45 12.43 -9.74 -25.65
N ALA A 46 13.36 -10.70 -25.78
CA ALA A 46 14.46 -10.88 -24.84
C ALA A 46 15.41 -9.68 -24.81
N VAL A 47 15.79 -9.16 -25.98
CA VAL A 47 16.64 -7.95 -26.11
C VAL A 47 15.94 -6.74 -25.50
N LEU A 48 14.64 -6.55 -25.76
CA LEU A 48 13.87 -5.44 -25.19
C LEU A 48 13.76 -5.54 -23.65
N VAL A 49 13.62 -6.75 -23.10
CA VAL A 49 13.67 -6.98 -21.64
C VAL A 49 15.04 -6.64 -21.08
N GLU A 50 16.11 -7.09 -21.72
CA GLU A 50 17.49 -6.81 -21.27
C GLU A 50 17.79 -5.32 -21.30
N HIS A 51 17.48 -4.63 -22.39
CA HIS A 51 17.68 -3.18 -22.54
C HIS A 51 16.82 -2.40 -21.54
N GLY A 52 15.54 -2.75 -21.38
CA GLY A 52 14.66 -2.12 -20.41
C GLY A 52 15.15 -2.31 -18.96
N SER A 53 15.64 -3.50 -18.64
CA SER A 53 16.18 -3.81 -17.30
C SER A 53 17.48 -3.05 -17.02
N LYS A 54 18.38 -2.97 -18.02
CA LYS A 54 19.61 -2.16 -17.93
C LYS A 54 19.33 -0.67 -17.75
N GLU A 55 18.30 -0.14 -18.40
CA GLU A 55 17.92 1.27 -18.24
C GLU A 55 17.32 1.59 -16.88
N LEU A 56 16.64 0.62 -16.24
CA LEU A 56 16.06 0.73 -14.90
C LEU A 56 17.06 0.45 -13.77
N ALA A 57 18.23 -0.11 -14.10
CA ALA A 57 19.29 -0.30 -13.14
C ALA A 57 19.78 1.06 -12.64
N LEU A 58 19.92 1.18 -11.32
CA LEU A 58 20.52 2.35 -10.71
C LEU A 58 22.03 2.34 -10.98
N SER A 59 22.55 3.48 -11.43
CA SER A 59 23.99 3.68 -11.67
C SER A 59 24.79 3.74 -10.35
N GLU A 60 24.13 4.17 -9.28
CA GLU A 60 24.64 4.22 -7.91
C GLU A 60 23.80 3.34 -6.97
N PRO A 61 24.38 2.78 -5.89
CA PRO A 61 23.64 1.98 -4.94
C PRO A 61 22.55 2.82 -4.27
N ALA A 62 21.28 2.40 -4.44
CA ALA A 62 20.16 3.04 -3.76
C ALA A 62 20.34 3.00 -2.24
N GLN A 63 20.04 4.11 -1.58
CA GLN A 63 19.99 4.19 -0.14
C GLN A 63 18.56 3.84 0.27
N GLN A 64 18.40 2.74 0.99
CA GLN A 64 17.15 2.50 1.71
C GLN A 64 17.06 3.54 2.84
N LEU A 65 15.87 3.82 3.34
CA LEU A 65 15.62 4.72 4.45
C LEU A 65 15.02 3.95 5.63
N THR A 66 14.84 4.60 6.77
CA THR A 66 13.97 4.14 7.86
C THR A 66 12.61 3.68 7.30
N GLY A 67 12.06 2.57 7.79
CA GLY A 67 10.85 1.96 7.22
C GLY A 67 11.04 1.27 5.86
N GLY A 68 12.27 1.14 5.37
CA GLY A 68 12.56 0.37 4.16
C GLY A 68 12.17 1.05 2.85
N GLU A 69 11.80 2.34 2.87
CA GLU A 69 11.68 3.21 1.69
C GLU A 69 13.06 3.41 1.03
N ILE A 70 13.17 3.92 -0.21
CA ILE A 70 14.42 3.91 -0.99
C ILE A 70 14.57 5.21 -1.78
N VAL A 71 15.74 5.84 -1.72
CA VAL A 71 16.06 7.05 -2.50
C VAL A 71 17.31 6.80 -3.34
N SER A 72 17.36 7.41 -4.53
CA SER A 72 18.50 7.39 -5.44
C SER A 72 18.99 8.82 -5.72
N PHE A 73 20.31 8.99 -5.89
CA PHE A 73 20.99 10.29 -6.00
C PHE A 73 20.95 10.95 -7.39
N GLU A 74 20.33 10.35 -8.41
CA GLU A 74 20.29 10.96 -9.75
C GLU A 74 19.30 12.15 -9.81
N GLY A 75 19.76 13.33 -9.39
CA GLY A 75 19.32 14.63 -9.90
C GLY A 75 18.19 15.37 -9.17
N SER A 76 18.40 15.80 -7.92
CA SER A 76 18.00 17.15 -7.43
C SER A 76 18.62 17.45 -6.05
N ASP A 77 18.88 18.74 -5.74
CA ASP A 77 19.46 19.17 -4.45
C ASP A 77 18.49 18.96 -3.25
N GLN A 78 17.19 18.78 -3.50
CA GLN A 78 16.21 18.45 -2.46
C GLN A 78 16.30 16.98 -2.01
N ASP A 79 16.76 16.10 -2.90
CA ASP A 79 16.85 14.66 -2.66
C ASP A 79 18.01 14.29 -1.73
N ARG A 80 19.03 15.15 -1.69
CA ARG A 80 20.20 15.02 -0.82
C ARG A 80 19.86 15.20 0.66
N ALA A 81 19.03 16.18 0.99
CA ALA A 81 18.66 16.49 2.37
C ALA A 81 17.74 15.42 3.00
N LEU A 82 16.91 14.77 2.19
CA LEU A 82 16.03 13.68 2.61
C LEU A 82 16.76 12.34 2.76
N SER A 83 17.75 12.05 1.90
CA SER A 83 18.52 10.79 1.95
C SER A 83 19.52 10.76 3.11
N GLU A 84 20.21 11.87 3.37
CA GLU A 84 21.16 11.99 4.50
C GLU A 84 20.47 11.80 5.86
N LYS A 85 19.15 12.06 5.94
CA LYS A 85 18.38 12.02 7.18
C LYS A 85 17.94 10.61 7.60
N TYR A 86 17.89 9.61 6.70
CA TYR A 86 17.22 8.34 7.02
C TYR A 86 17.88 7.03 6.53
N ALA A 87 19.13 7.00 6.06
CA ALA A 87 19.73 5.85 5.36
C ALA A 87 19.80 4.46 6.07
N HIS A 88 19.46 3.38 5.35
CA HIS A 88 19.66 1.93 5.54
C HIS A 88 19.84 1.23 4.15
N LYS A 89 20.01 -0.09 4.03
CA LYS A 89 20.55 -0.74 2.79
C LYS A 89 19.61 -1.82 2.20
N ALA A 90 18.90 -1.52 1.11
CA ALA A 90 17.99 -2.45 0.43
C ALA A 90 18.72 -3.37 -0.57
N LYS A 91 18.25 -4.61 -0.70
CA LYS A 91 18.71 -5.57 -1.71
C LYS A 91 18.16 -5.20 -3.09
N SER A 92 19.05 -4.71 -3.95
CA SER A 92 18.87 -4.48 -5.40
C SER A 92 17.63 -3.68 -5.85
N PRO A 93 17.48 -2.41 -5.46
CA PRO A 93 16.34 -1.57 -5.87
C PRO A 93 16.43 -1.15 -7.34
N THR A 94 15.30 -1.02 -8.02
CA THR A 94 15.21 -0.40 -9.35
C THR A 94 14.93 1.11 -9.25
N MET A 95 15.14 1.85 -10.34
CA MET A 95 14.69 3.24 -10.42
C MET A 95 13.19 3.43 -10.17
N ILE A 96 12.36 2.45 -10.53
CA ILE A 96 10.91 2.50 -10.27
C ILE A 96 10.66 2.43 -8.76
N ASP A 97 11.39 1.59 -8.05
CA ASP A 97 11.27 1.46 -6.60
C ASP A 97 11.65 2.76 -5.89
N ALA A 98 12.75 3.41 -6.33
CA ALA A 98 13.20 4.68 -5.81
C ALA A 98 12.20 5.82 -6.11
N ALA A 99 11.75 5.96 -7.36
CA ALA A 99 10.79 7.01 -7.73
C ALA A 99 9.43 6.84 -7.04
N ALA A 100 8.95 5.59 -6.92
CA ALA A 100 7.71 5.30 -6.20
C ALA A 100 7.85 5.57 -4.70
N SER A 101 9.03 5.32 -4.14
CA SER A 101 9.32 5.63 -2.74
C SER A 101 9.36 7.13 -2.47
N GLN A 102 10.09 7.89 -3.28
CA GLN A 102 10.12 9.36 -3.20
C GLN A 102 8.70 9.94 -3.28
N THR A 103 7.88 9.46 -4.22
CA THR A 103 6.48 9.87 -4.35
C THR A 103 5.68 9.57 -3.06
N ARG A 104 5.86 8.39 -2.47
CA ARG A 104 5.19 8.02 -1.20
C ARG A 104 5.61 8.93 -0.05
N LEU A 105 6.90 9.24 0.07
CA LEU A 105 7.44 10.12 1.11
C LEU A 105 6.92 11.55 0.95
N GLU A 106 6.90 12.08 -0.26
CA GLU A 106 6.31 13.40 -0.54
C GLU A 106 4.82 13.46 -0.19
N LEU A 107 4.06 12.41 -0.51
CA LEU A 107 2.63 12.35 -0.19
C LEU A 107 2.41 12.28 1.33
N ALA A 108 3.23 11.49 2.05
CA ALA A 108 3.17 11.41 3.50
C ALA A 108 3.54 12.75 4.16
N ASP A 109 4.54 13.45 3.64
CA ASP A 109 4.93 14.79 4.08
C ASP A 109 3.81 15.83 3.83
N LYS A 110 3.23 15.83 2.63
CA LYS A 110 2.06 16.68 2.29
C LYS A 110 0.85 16.38 3.17
N ALA A 111 0.64 15.12 3.55
CA ALA A 111 -0.37 14.70 4.53
C ALA A 111 0.01 15.00 6.00
N ARG A 112 1.22 15.55 6.22
CA ARG A 112 1.84 15.87 7.51
C ARG A 112 1.99 14.66 8.43
N CYS A 113 2.14 13.46 7.88
CA CYS A 113 2.25 12.21 8.65
C CYS A 113 3.54 11.44 8.33
N LEU A 114 4.56 12.09 7.76
CA LEU A 114 5.79 11.44 7.30
C LEU A 114 6.47 10.64 8.41
N GLU A 115 6.71 11.23 9.57
CA GLU A 115 7.41 10.57 10.68
C GLU A 115 6.64 9.36 11.19
N LEU A 116 5.33 9.52 11.40
CA LEU A 116 4.45 8.43 11.84
C LEU A 116 4.37 7.32 10.79
N ALA A 117 4.37 7.69 9.52
CA ALA A 117 4.30 6.75 8.41
C ALA A 117 5.59 5.92 8.30
N LEU A 118 6.75 6.55 8.45
CA LEU A 118 8.05 5.87 8.49
C LEU A 118 8.15 4.91 9.70
N ASP A 119 7.74 5.36 10.88
CA ASP A 119 7.72 4.53 12.10
C ASP A 119 6.78 3.32 11.95
N ALA A 120 5.57 3.54 11.46
CA ALA A 120 4.58 2.49 11.24
C ALA A 120 5.08 1.41 10.26
N VAL A 121 5.73 1.82 9.16
CA VAL A 121 6.31 0.86 8.21
C VAL A 121 7.51 0.13 8.82
N GLN A 122 8.34 0.79 9.65
CA GLN A 122 9.47 0.16 10.32
C GLN A 122 9.05 -0.98 11.25
N GLY A 123 7.85 -0.91 11.85
CA GLY A 123 7.26 -1.98 12.65
C GLY A 123 6.89 -3.25 11.86
N ILE A 124 6.96 -3.22 10.52
CA ILE A 124 6.59 -4.32 9.64
C ILE A 124 7.85 -4.92 9.02
N GLU A 125 8.05 -6.23 9.20
CA GLU A 125 9.16 -6.96 8.57
C GLU A 125 8.94 -7.13 7.05
N ASN A 126 9.93 -6.70 6.25
CA ASN A 126 9.97 -6.83 4.79
C ASN A 126 8.68 -6.43 4.05
N PRO A 127 8.17 -5.21 4.24
CA PRO A 127 6.91 -4.78 3.64
C PRO A 127 7.05 -4.63 2.12
N THR A 128 6.11 -5.20 1.38
CA THR A 128 5.94 -4.98 -0.05
C THR A 128 5.56 -3.52 -0.35
N ALA A 129 5.71 -3.08 -1.61
CA ALA A 129 5.34 -1.72 -2.00
C ALA A 129 3.86 -1.38 -1.72
N ILE A 130 2.95 -2.33 -1.90
CA ILE A 130 1.51 -2.14 -1.64
C ILE A 130 1.26 -2.02 -0.13
N GLU A 131 1.95 -2.82 0.68
CA GLU A 131 1.83 -2.72 2.15
C GLU A 131 2.34 -1.38 2.64
N LYS A 132 3.46 -0.85 2.11
CA LYS A 132 3.93 0.50 2.42
C LYS A 132 2.88 1.56 2.09
N MET A 133 2.26 1.49 0.91
CA MET A 133 1.19 2.41 0.51
C MET A 133 -0.02 2.35 1.45
N LEU A 134 -0.44 1.13 1.82
CA LEU A 134 -1.57 0.93 2.73
C LEU A 134 -1.24 1.46 4.13
N ILE A 135 -0.04 1.19 4.64
CA ILE A 135 0.40 1.68 5.94
C ILE A 135 0.44 3.22 5.96
N HIS A 136 0.99 3.86 4.91
CA HIS A 136 0.99 5.32 4.81
C HIS A 136 -0.43 5.90 4.80
N GLN A 137 -1.35 5.29 4.05
CA GLN A 137 -2.76 5.69 4.03
C GLN A 137 -3.43 5.52 5.39
N MET A 138 -3.17 4.40 6.08
CA MET A 138 -3.65 4.15 7.43
C MET A 138 -3.12 5.19 8.41
N THR A 139 -1.82 5.50 8.36
CA THR A 139 -1.21 6.51 9.21
C THR A 139 -1.82 7.90 9.00
N ALA A 140 -2.11 8.28 7.75
CA ALA A 140 -2.84 9.51 7.46
C ALA A 140 -4.25 9.49 8.08
N ALA A 141 -5.01 8.40 7.92
CA ALA A 141 -6.34 8.25 8.51
C ALA A 141 -6.31 8.33 10.05
N TYR A 142 -5.34 7.66 10.68
CA TYR A 142 -5.09 7.75 12.12
C TYR A 142 -4.84 9.20 12.55
N GLN A 143 -3.87 9.87 11.93
CA GLN A 143 -3.53 11.25 12.29
C GLN A 143 -4.72 12.21 12.10
N PHE A 144 -5.44 12.11 10.99
CA PHE A 144 -6.61 12.95 10.76
C PHE A 144 -7.72 12.67 11.78
N SER A 145 -7.97 11.42 12.14
CA SER A 145 -8.97 11.09 13.17
C SER A 145 -8.59 11.66 14.54
N MET A 146 -7.32 11.56 14.94
CA MET A 146 -6.82 12.15 16.20
C MET A 146 -6.97 13.67 16.21
N LYS A 147 -6.68 14.35 15.10
CA LYS A 147 -6.88 15.81 14.95
C LYS A 147 -8.36 16.22 14.95
N LEU A 148 -9.25 15.37 14.46
CA LEU A 148 -10.69 15.62 14.54
C LEU A 148 -11.19 15.43 15.98
N MET A 149 -10.71 14.42 16.70
CA MET A 149 -11.03 14.24 18.11
C MET A 149 -10.49 15.37 18.98
N GLU A 150 -9.28 15.86 18.72
CA GLU A 150 -8.75 17.07 19.36
C GLU A 150 -9.69 18.26 19.14
N ARG A 151 -10.11 18.53 17.88
CA ARG A 151 -11.09 19.57 17.58
C ARG A 151 -12.43 19.36 18.29
N ALA A 152 -12.84 18.10 18.48
CA ALA A 152 -14.04 17.74 19.25
C ALA A 152 -13.90 18.03 20.75
N ASN A 153 -12.68 17.93 21.29
CA ASN A 153 -12.38 18.32 22.67
C ASN A 153 -12.27 19.84 22.85
N ASP A 154 -11.80 20.54 21.83
CA ASP A 154 -11.57 22.00 21.84
C ASP A 154 -12.85 22.82 21.61
N PHE A 155 -14.03 22.22 21.74
CA PHE A 155 -15.30 22.89 21.52
C PHE A 155 -15.48 24.07 22.47
N ARG A 156 -15.33 25.26 21.90
CA ARG A 156 -15.70 26.51 22.55
C ARG A 156 -17.18 26.78 22.34
N PHE A 157 -17.82 27.34 23.35
CA PHE A 157 -19.15 27.91 23.22
C PHE A 157 -19.20 28.86 22.02
N ASN A 158 -20.27 28.78 21.22
CA ASN A 158 -20.52 29.78 20.19
C ASN A 158 -20.77 31.16 20.82
N SER A 159 -20.91 32.21 20.00
CA SER A 159 -21.14 33.60 20.44
C SER A 159 -22.37 33.79 21.35
N VAL A 160 -23.19 32.75 21.54
CA VAL A 160 -24.43 32.72 22.33
C VAL A 160 -24.33 31.76 23.53
N GLY A 161 -23.13 31.27 23.87
CA GLY A 161 -22.94 30.40 25.03
C GLY A 161 -23.49 28.97 24.85
N LYS A 162 -23.84 28.57 23.61
CA LYS A 162 -24.37 27.24 23.29
C LYS A 162 -23.31 26.37 22.61
N ILE A 163 -23.38 25.07 22.85
CA ILE A 163 -22.58 24.09 22.13
C ILE A 163 -23.20 23.92 20.74
N ASP A 164 -22.37 24.03 19.70
CA ASP A 164 -22.77 23.68 18.33
C ASP A 164 -22.74 22.15 18.18
N MET A 165 -23.87 21.51 18.48
CA MET A 165 -24.00 20.06 18.43
C MET A 165 -23.89 19.51 17.01
N ASP A 166 -24.27 20.27 15.98
CA ASP A 166 -24.21 19.82 14.59
C ASP A 166 -22.77 19.74 14.10
N TYR A 167 -21.96 20.76 14.41
CA TYR A 167 -20.52 20.72 14.14
C TYR A 167 -19.83 19.60 14.91
N LEU A 168 -20.19 19.38 16.19
CA LEU A 168 -19.62 18.32 17.03
C LEU A 168 -19.92 16.92 16.46
N ASN A 169 -21.18 16.67 16.13
CA ASN A 169 -21.62 15.42 15.54
C ASN A 169 -20.94 15.15 14.19
N MET A 170 -20.78 16.18 13.36
CA MET A 170 -20.07 16.07 12.08
C MET A 170 -18.60 15.65 12.30
N VAL A 171 -17.86 16.38 13.15
CA VAL A 171 -16.43 16.12 13.40
C VAL A 171 -16.22 14.73 13.98
N LEU A 172 -17.01 14.34 14.99
CA LEU A 172 -16.94 13.01 15.60
C LEU A 172 -17.27 11.91 14.58
N SER A 173 -18.31 12.09 13.77
CA SER A 173 -18.69 11.12 12.73
C SER A 173 -17.58 10.92 11.69
N GLN A 174 -16.88 11.99 11.29
CA GLN A 174 -15.74 11.88 10.38
C GLN A 174 -14.56 11.17 11.04
N ALA A 175 -14.27 11.47 12.32
CA ALA A 175 -13.24 10.76 13.07
C ALA A 175 -13.53 9.26 13.14
N THR A 176 -14.76 8.87 13.47
CA THR A 176 -15.19 7.47 13.52
C THR A 176 -15.00 6.75 12.18
N ARG A 177 -15.37 7.40 11.06
CA ARG A 177 -15.17 6.82 9.72
C ARG A 177 -13.71 6.54 9.40
N LEU A 178 -12.82 7.47 9.72
CA LEU A 178 -11.38 7.32 9.52
C LEU A 178 -10.81 6.20 10.41
N MET A 179 -11.26 6.09 11.66
CA MET A 179 -10.87 4.99 12.55
C MET A 179 -11.34 3.63 12.03
N SER A 180 -12.58 3.52 11.54
CA SER A 180 -13.08 2.29 10.91
C SER A 180 -12.29 1.93 9.66
N SER A 181 -11.88 2.92 8.85
CA SER A 181 -11.01 2.71 7.70
C SER A 181 -9.61 2.22 8.12
N TYR A 182 -9.03 2.79 9.17
CA TYR A 182 -7.76 2.31 9.75
C TYR A 182 -7.85 0.85 10.19
N GLN A 183 -8.89 0.49 10.95
CA GLN A 183 -9.12 -0.87 11.44
C GLN A 183 -9.32 -1.86 10.29
N SER A 184 -10.07 -1.47 9.26
CA SER A 184 -10.28 -2.26 8.05
C SER A 184 -8.98 -2.47 7.28
N GLY A 185 -8.13 -1.45 7.20
CA GLY A 185 -6.79 -1.54 6.61
C GLY A 185 -5.88 -2.50 7.39
N MET A 186 -5.94 -2.49 8.72
CA MET A 186 -5.18 -3.42 9.55
C MET A 186 -5.60 -4.88 9.33
N LEU A 187 -6.91 -5.13 9.19
CA LEU A 187 -7.43 -6.46 8.84
C LEU A 187 -6.99 -6.88 7.44
N ALA A 188 -7.01 -5.97 6.47
CA ALA A 188 -6.53 -6.23 5.10
C ALA A 188 -5.03 -6.57 5.09
N LEU A 189 -4.21 -5.84 5.85
CA LEU A 189 -2.78 -6.10 6.01
C LEU A 189 -2.55 -7.49 6.64
N SER A 190 -3.24 -7.81 7.73
CA SER A 190 -3.17 -9.13 8.38
C SER A 190 -3.54 -10.26 7.43
N LYS A 191 -4.64 -10.08 6.67
CA LYS A 191 -5.11 -11.07 5.70
C LYS A 191 -4.14 -11.24 4.53
N SER A 192 -3.58 -10.15 4.02
CA SER A 192 -2.56 -10.16 2.95
C SER A 192 -1.34 -10.96 3.37
N ARG A 193 -0.82 -10.72 4.58
CA ARG A 193 0.37 -11.41 5.10
C ARG A 193 0.13 -12.88 5.43
N ASN A 194 -1.06 -13.21 5.94
CA ASN A 194 -1.42 -14.58 6.30
C ASN A 194 -2.01 -15.38 5.11
N GLY A 195 -2.09 -14.78 3.92
CA GLY A 195 -2.60 -15.42 2.70
C GLY A 195 -4.07 -15.85 2.80
N GLY A 196 -4.85 -15.25 3.69
CA GLY A 196 -6.23 -15.68 3.97
C GLY A 196 -6.36 -17.11 4.51
N LYS A 197 -5.29 -17.71 5.04
CA LYS A 197 -5.31 -19.05 5.62
C LYS A 197 -6.22 -19.06 6.86
N GLN A 198 -7.38 -19.68 6.73
CA GLN A 198 -8.18 -20.07 7.87
C GLN A 198 -7.63 -21.40 8.39
N GLU A 199 -6.95 -21.38 9.53
CA GLU A 199 -6.52 -22.59 10.21
C GLU A 199 -7.74 -23.21 10.90
N VAL A 200 -8.32 -24.25 10.27
CA VAL A 200 -9.38 -25.05 10.89
C VAL A 200 -8.72 -26.11 11.75
N ILE A 201 -8.71 -25.89 13.06
CA ILE A 201 -8.28 -26.92 14.03
C ILE A 201 -9.38 -27.98 14.09
N VAL A 202 -9.21 -29.08 13.36
CA VAL A 202 -10.09 -30.25 13.48
C VAL A 202 -9.69 -31.03 14.73
N GLN A 203 -10.39 -30.76 15.84
CA GLN A 203 -10.24 -31.55 17.05
C GLN A 203 -11.14 -32.80 16.93
N HIS A 204 -10.55 -33.96 16.67
CA HIS A 204 -11.24 -35.24 16.75
C HIS A 204 -11.55 -35.54 18.22
N ILE A 205 -12.77 -35.25 18.65
CA ILE A 205 -13.27 -35.69 19.96
C ILE A 205 -13.84 -37.10 19.76
N GLN A 206 -13.16 -38.11 20.31
CA GLN A 206 -13.76 -39.44 20.42
C GLN A 206 -14.89 -39.38 21.43
N VAL A 207 -16.11 -39.63 20.97
CA VAL A 207 -17.29 -39.73 21.83
C VAL A 207 -17.58 -41.21 22.06
N THR A 208 -17.36 -41.68 23.29
CA THR A 208 -17.67 -43.04 23.71
C THR A 208 -19.09 -43.11 24.29
N GLY A 209 -19.99 -43.82 23.60
CA GLY A 209 -21.35 -44.19 24.05
C GLY A 209 -22.39 -43.06 24.01
N ASP A 210 -23.47 -43.24 23.23
CA ASP A 210 -24.76 -42.50 23.12
C ASP A 210 -24.82 -40.98 23.37
N ALA A 211 -23.70 -40.28 23.46
CA ALA A 211 -23.64 -38.84 23.59
C ALA A 211 -23.64 -38.20 22.20
N LYS A 212 -24.71 -37.46 21.89
CA LYS A 212 -24.77 -36.61 20.70
C LYS A 212 -23.90 -35.37 20.93
N ALA A 213 -22.81 -35.23 20.17
CA ALA A 213 -22.05 -34.00 20.12
C ALA A 213 -22.86 -32.91 19.41
N ILE A 214 -23.43 -31.97 20.17
CA ILE A 214 -24.03 -30.75 19.61
C ILE A 214 -22.87 -29.77 19.35
N VAL A 215 -22.50 -29.63 18.07
CA VAL A 215 -21.62 -28.54 17.64
C VAL A 215 -22.43 -27.25 17.62
N SER A 216 -22.50 -26.57 18.76
CA SER A 216 -22.86 -25.15 18.78
C SER A 216 -21.66 -24.37 18.26
N GLY A 217 -21.56 -24.23 16.95
CA GLY A 217 -20.64 -23.27 16.36
C GLY A 217 -20.97 -21.89 16.93
N LYS A 218 -20.08 -21.32 17.75
CA LYS A 218 -20.12 -19.89 18.04
C LYS A 218 -19.76 -19.16 16.75
N MET A 219 -20.72 -19.03 15.86
CA MET A 219 -20.68 -17.98 14.85
C MET A 219 -20.90 -16.68 15.61
N ASN A 220 -19.85 -15.89 15.77
CA ASN A 220 -20.00 -14.46 16.02
C ASN A 220 -20.55 -13.83 14.72
N THR A 221 -21.81 -14.10 14.39
CA THR A 221 -22.57 -13.23 13.52
C THR A 221 -22.87 -11.99 14.34
N LEU A 222 -22.17 -10.90 14.03
CA LEU A 222 -22.60 -9.56 14.42
C LEU A 222 -24.08 -9.40 14.03
N PRO A 223 -24.92 -8.81 14.89
CA PRO A 223 -26.34 -8.68 14.61
C PRO A 223 -26.53 -7.77 13.39
N ALA A 224 -26.99 -8.37 12.29
CA ALA A 224 -27.57 -7.64 11.19
C ALA A 224 -28.89 -7.01 11.68
N GLY A 225 -28.81 -5.75 12.08
CA GLY A 225 -29.99 -4.90 12.24
C GLY A 225 -30.57 -4.54 10.87
N GLY A 226 -31.89 -4.75 10.74
CA GLY A 226 -32.68 -4.38 9.56
C GLY A 226 -33.98 -5.18 9.55
N GLN A 227 -34.99 -4.80 10.35
CA GLN A 227 -36.17 -4.05 9.89
C GLN A 227 -36.97 -4.89 8.87
N GLY A 228 -38.02 -5.62 9.28
CA GLY A 228 -39.29 -5.05 9.72
C GLY A 228 -40.29 -5.10 8.56
N GLY A 229 -40.99 -6.22 8.42
CA GLY A 229 -42.10 -6.40 7.48
C GLY A 229 -43.12 -7.33 8.12
N ALA A 230 -44.18 -6.72 8.69
CA ALA A 230 -45.35 -7.42 9.15
C ALA A 230 -46.13 -7.90 7.91
N ASP A 231 -46.48 -9.18 7.88
CA ASP A 231 -47.54 -9.70 7.02
C ASP A 231 -48.56 -10.42 7.89
N ASP A 232 -49.74 -9.80 7.96
CA ASP A 232 -50.98 -10.42 8.36
C ASP A 232 -51.27 -11.61 7.44
N ASN A 233 -51.43 -12.82 8.00
CA ASN A 233 -52.56 -13.69 7.64
C ASN A 233 -52.55 -15.05 8.38
N LYS A 234 -53.75 -15.37 8.86
CA LYS A 234 -54.31 -16.65 9.36
C LYS A 234 -54.15 -16.96 10.84
#